data_AF-A0A535B355-F1
#
_entry.id   AF-A0A535B355-F1
#
_cell.length_a   1.000
_cell.length_b   1.000
_cell.length_c   1.000
_cell.angle_alpha   90.00
_cell.angle_beta   90.00
_cell.angle_gamma   90.00
#
_symmetry.space_group_name_H-M   'P 1'
#
loop_
_entity.id
_entity.type
_entity.pdbx_description
1 polymer ?
#
loop_
_entity_poly.entity_id
_entity_poly.type
_entity_poly.pdbx_seq_one_letter_code
_entity_poly.pdbx_strand_id
1 'polypeptide(L)'
;MESRRQRGVACRWFVYAYHRRNCDENGSSGDSQEVNGAKDARVGRIGAGRVRENGHGRGDYSRVAYNRGVRSQAEEQPLDGLAPEQRARIEVLFAKEWSLPRKHPLARLHGAPLGDYRLLALLGPKNNVGSRYFQLFLADGGGRLGDEPLALGLYNSGAFPAYNWIELTQYRPAQRFGGQVSDLTSQGLDGELFETLSGLVPPGGHMMVEYDSPGQRVSERMLTHGYPPVVSPLGHLMFRAGCRSYRDWYISEGGREGPRKLQCFKPLNEDIRREKEEQLRDELIGLLSRSEGPTRDEWLGLARRTAREVLAALGERHTAP
;
A
#
# COMPACT_ATOMS: atom_id res chain seq x y z
N MET A 1 44.96 -9.31 -31.14
CA MET A 1 44.13 -8.19 -31.60
C MET A 1 43.00 -8.76 -32.43
N GLU A 2 41.83 -8.99 -31.84
CA GLU A 2 40.57 -9.03 -32.61
C GLU A 2 39.38 -8.88 -31.66
N SER A 3 38.48 -8.00 -32.08
CA SER A 3 37.45 -7.32 -31.31
C SER A 3 36.13 -8.07 -31.36
N ARG A 4 35.59 -8.49 -30.21
CA ARG A 4 34.21 -8.97 -30.10
C ARG A 4 33.31 -7.87 -29.52
N ARG A 5 32.65 -7.14 -30.42
CA ARG A 5 31.47 -6.31 -30.13
C ARG A 5 30.30 -7.22 -29.71
N GLN A 6 29.89 -7.16 -28.44
CA GLN A 6 28.55 -7.62 -28.04
C GLN A 6 27.54 -6.49 -28.28
N ARG A 7 26.57 -6.77 -29.14
CA ARG A 7 25.43 -5.88 -29.42
C ARG A 7 24.39 -6.11 -28.32
N GLY A 8 23.99 -5.03 -27.65
CA GLY A 8 22.90 -5.03 -26.69
C GLY A 8 21.56 -5.35 -27.36
N VAL A 9 20.81 -6.25 -26.74
CA VAL A 9 19.42 -6.55 -27.12
C VAL A 9 18.53 -5.58 -26.36
N ALA A 10 17.72 -4.82 -27.09
CA ALA A 10 16.76 -3.88 -26.54
C ALA A 10 15.57 -4.63 -25.92
N CYS A 11 15.38 -4.51 -24.60
CA CYS A 11 14.14 -4.94 -23.93
C CYS A 11 13.03 -3.92 -24.20
N ARG A 12 12.19 -4.19 -25.21
CA ARG A 12 10.86 -3.57 -25.33
C ARG A 12 9.92 -4.22 -24.32
N TRP A 13 9.45 -3.46 -23.32
CA TRP A 13 8.32 -3.87 -22.48
C TRP A 13 7.05 -3.20 -22.98
N PHE A 14 6.08 -4.05 -23.33
CA PHE A 14 4.73 -3.68 -23.73
C PHE A 14 3.93 -3.20 -22.51
N VAL A 15 3.33 -2.02 -22.61
CA VAL A 15 2.24 -1.58 -21.74
C VAL A 15 0.96 -2.25 -22.26
N TYR A 16 0.37 -3.16 -21.49
CA TYR A 16 -0.96 -3.71 -21.82
C TYR A 16 -2.03 -2.67 -21.48
N ALA A 17 -2.74 -2.20 -22.51
CA ALA A 17 -3.99 -1.45 -22.37
C ALA A 17 -5.14 -2.43 -22.14
N TYR A 18 -5.82 -2.32 -21.00
CA TYR A 18 -7.03 -3.09 -20.69
C TYR A 18 -8.25 -2.33 -21.25
N HIS A 19 -8.71 -2.69 -22.44
CA HIS A 19 -10.02 -2.26 -22.97
C HIS A 19 -11.00 -3.44 -22.95
N ARG A 20 -12.01 -3.34 -22.08
CA ARG A 20 -13.13 -4.29 -22.01
C ARG A 20 -14.16 -3.89 -23.08
N ARG A 21 -14.48 -4.79 -24.01
CA ARG A 21 -15.62 -4.62 -24.94
C ARG A 21 -16.91 -5.06 -24.24
N ASN A 22 -17.95 -4.24 -24.40
CA ASN A 22 -19.34 -4.62 -24.22
C ASN A 22 -19.75 -5.62 -25.31
N CYS A 23 -20.46 -6.66 -24.93
CA CYS A 23 -21.39 -7.37 -25.80
C CYS A 23 -22.65 -7.64 -24.98
N ASP A 24 -23.72 -6.92 -25.32
CA ASP A 24 -25.09 -7.36 -25.09
C ASP A 24 -25.47 -8.42 -26.13
N GLU A 25 -26.55 -9.14 -25.78
CA GLU A 25 -27.53 -9.84 -26.62
C GLU A 25 -27.59 -11.39 -26.63
N ASN A 26 -28.73 -11.84 -26.09
CA ASN A 26 -29.66 -12.86 -26.57
C ASN A 26 -29.40 -14.37 -26.34
N GLY A 27 -30.11 -14.89 -25.33
CA GLY A 27 -31.27 -15.77 -25.53
C GLY A 27 -31.03 -17.28 -25.70
N SER A 28 -31.56 -18.09 -24.77
CA SER A 28 -32.41 -19.25 -25.12
C SER A 28 -33.09 -19.85 -23.89
N SER A 29 -34.38 -20.09 -24.05
CA SER A 29 -35.31 -20.92 -23.27
C SER A 29 -34.81 -22.34 -22.99
N GLY A 30 -35.24 -22.90 -21.85
CA GLY A 30 -35.17 -24.34 -21.59
C GLY A 30 -36.02 -24.73 -20.38
N ASP A 31 -37.17 -25.35 -20.66
CA ASP A 31 -38.09 -26.01 -19.75
C ASP A 31 -37.40 -26.90 -18.71
N SER A 32 -37.92 -26.93 -17.47
CA SER A 32 -37.94 -28.17 -16.68
C SER A 32 -39.08 -28.17 -15.67
N GLN A 33 -39.75 -29.31 -15.62
CA GLN A 33 -41.03 -29.59 -15.02
C GLN A 33 -41.01 -29.58 -13.48
N GLU A 34 -42.13 -29.11 -12.92
CA GLU A 34 -42.55 -29.29 -11.54
C GLU A 34 -42.82 -30.78 -11.23
N VAL A 35 -42.32 -31.23 -10.07
CA VAL A 35 -42.81 -32.44 -9.40
C VAL A 35 -43.24 -32.06 -7.98
N ASN A 36 -44.52 -32.28 -7.71
CA ASN A 36 -45.19 -32.11 -6.43
C ASN A 36 -44.64 -33.04 -5.34
N GLY A 37 -44.53 -32.52 -4.12
CA GLY A 37 -44.28 -33.29 -2.90
C GLY A 37 -44.78 -32.54 -1.67
N ALA A 38 -45.97 -32.90 -1.23
CA ALA A 38 -46.67 -32.35 -0.06
C ALA A 38 -45.89 -32.52 1.26
N LYS A 39 -46.12 -31.59 2.21
CA LYS A 39 -46.38 -31.92 3.63
C LYS A 39 -46.85 -30.71 4.44
N ASP A 40 -47.88 -30.98 5.23
CA ASP A 40 -48.57 -30.15 6.22
C ASP A 40 -47.66 -29.52 7.29
N ALA A 41 -48.05 -28.34 7.81
CA ALA A 41 -48.72 -28.21 9.12
C ALA A 41 -48.42 -26.87 9.83
N ARG A 42 -49.52 -26.16 10.17
CA ARG A 42 -49.76 -25.35 11.37
C ARG A 42 -48.83 -24.16 11.67
N VAL A 43 -49.32 -22.95 11.38
CA VAL A 43 -48.90 -21.72 12.06
C VAL A 43 -50.07 -21.16 12.85
N GLY A 44 -49.94 -21.19 14.19
CA GLY A 44 -50.84 -20.54 15.12
C GLY A 44 -50.59 -19.03 15.18
N ARG A 45 -51.68 -18.25 15.16
CA ARG A 45 -51.67 -16.80 15.44
C ARG A 45 -51.47 -16.57 16.93
N ILE A 46 -50.50 -15.72 17.29
CA ILE A 46 -50.42 -15.11 18.62
C ILE A 46 -50.23 -13.59 18.50
N GLY A 47 -51.24 -12.88 19.00
CA GLY A 47 -51.17 -11.67 19.82
C GLY A 47 -50.19 -10.55 19.49
N ALA A 48 -50.73 -9.43 19.02
CA ALA A 48 -50.09 -8.12 19.04
C ALA A 48 -49.89 -7.63 20.48
N GLY A 49 -48.63 -7.58 20.94
CA GLY A 49 -48.20 -6.96 22.18
C GLY A 49 -47.50 -5.62 21.90
N ARG A 50 -48.05 -4.53 22.44
CA ARG A 50 -47.39 -3.22 22.53
C ARG A 50 -46.07 -3.35 23.27
N VAL A 51 -44.97 -2.90 22.66
CA VAL A 51 -43.71 -2.65 23.35
C VAL A 51 -43.36 -1.17 23.20
N ARG A 52 -43.07 -0.58 24.35
CA ARG A 52 -42.72 0.83 24.58
C ARG A 52 -41.40 1.17 23.89
N GLU A 53 -41.38 2.29 23.18
CA GLU A 53 -40.15 2.98 22.80
C GLU A 53 -39.55 3.63 24.04
N ASN A 54 -38.35 3.19 24.43
CA ASN A 54 -37.47 3.93 25.32
C ASN A 54 -36.11 4.08 24.62
N GLY A 55 -35.62 5.32 24.61
CA GLY A 55 -34.64 5.80 23.65
C GLY A 55 -33.24 5.21 23.78
N HIS A 56 -32.53 5.23 22.64
CA HIS A 56 -31.08 5.18 22.56
C HIS A 56 -30.62 6.39 21.75
N GLY A 57 -29.80 7.21 22.38
CA GLY A 57 -29.22 8.43 21.82
C GLY A 57 -28.43 8.10 20.56
N ARG A 58 -28.75 8.83 19.48
CA ARG A 58 -27.92 8.90 18.28
C ARG A 58 -26.63 9.61 18.66
N GLY A 59 -25.54 8.84 18.76
CA GLY A 59 -24.19 9.39 18.82
C GLY A 59 -23.91 10.17 17.53
N ASP A 60 -23.78 11.48 17.69
CA ASP A 60 -23.46 12.45 16.66
C ASP A 60 -21.99 12.27 16.25
N TYR A 61 -21.72 11.46 15.24
CA TYR A 61 -20.40 11.36 14.60
C TYR A 61 -20.20 12.54 13.64
N SER A 62 -20.24 13.76 14.17
CA SER A 62 -19.93 14.96 13.41
C SER A 62 -18.47 15.39 13.60
N ARG A 63 -17.74 15.31 12.48
CA ARG A 63 -16.64 16.22 12.09
C ARG A 63 -15.53 16.45 13.13
N VAL A 64 -14.54 15.56 13.15
CA VAL A 64 -13.17 15.95 13.52
C VAL A 64 -12.51 16.54 12.28
N ALA A 65 -12.57 17.87 12.16
CA ALA A 65 -11.88 18.62 11.13
C ALA A 65 -10.37 18.64 11.42
N TYR A 66 -9.61 17.78 10.74
CA TYR A 66 -8.15 17.93 10.65
C TYR A 66 -7.83 18.95 9.56
N ASN A 67 -7.77 20.23 9.92
CA ASN A 67 -7.13 21.25 9.10
C ASN A 67 -6.32 22.16 10.03
N ARG A 68 -5.08 21.74 10.33
CA ARG A 68 -4.06 22.64 10.87
C ARG A 68 -3.23 23.14 9.70
N GLY A 69 -3.32 24.44 9.46
CA GLY A 69 -2.86 25.12 8.26
C GLY A 69 -1.39 24.88 7.94
N VAL A 70 -1.14 24.55 6.67
CA VAL A 70 0.14 24.77 6.02
C VAL A 70 -0.01 26.04 5.18
N ARG A 71 0.93 26.95 5.37
CA ARG A 71 1.02 28.26 4.70
C ARG A 71 0.95 28.10 3.19
N SER A 72 0.10 28.92 2.56
CA SER A 72 0.12 29.17 1.12
C SER A 72 1.30 30.09 0.79
N GLN A 73 2.38 29.53 0.24
CA GLN A 73 3.37 30.30 -0.51
C GLN A 73 3.88 29.46 -1.69
N ALA A 74 3.99 30.13 -2.84
CA ALA A 74 4.48 29.70 -4.14
C ALA A 74 3.54 28.80 -5.00
N GLU A 75 2.82 29.44 -5.92
CA GLU A 75 2.55 28.88 -7.25
C GLU A 75 3.88 28.78 -8.05
N GLU A 76 4.86 28.04 -7.53
CA GLU A 76 6.04 27.65 -8.31
C GLU A 76 5.59 26.68 -9.39
N GLN A 77 6.06 26.85 -10.64
CA GLN A 77 5.60 25.95 -11.68
C GLN A 77 6.13 24.55 -11.34
N PRO A 78 5.25 23.55 -11.20
CA PRO A 78 5.53 22.28 -10.50
C PRO A 78 6.53 21.33 -11.19
N LEU A 79 7.18 21.76 -12.27
CA LEU A 79 8.26 21.06 -12.96
C LEU A 79 9.54 21.92 -13.03
N ASP A 80 9.55 23.08 -12.37
CA ASP A 80 10.71 23.96 -12.30
C ASP A 80 11.80 23.27 -11.50
N GLY A 81 13.00 23.27 -12.07
CA GLY A 81 14.12 22.50 -11.56
C GLY A 81 14.31 21.13 -12.22
N LEU A 82 13.36 20.59 -12.99
CA LEU A 82 13.63 19.42 -13.82
C LEU A 82 14.45 19.80 -15.06
N ALA A 83 15.39 18.94 -15.45
CA ALA A 83 16.10 19.08 -16.72
C ALA A 83 15.10 19.03 -17.91
N PRO A 84 15.33 19.77 -19.02
CA PRO A 84 14.38 19.88 -20.13
C PRO A 84 13.92 18.53 -20.71
N GLU A 85 14.84 17.57 -20.83
CA GLU A 85 14.56 16.20 -21.27
C GLU A 85 13.63 15.43 -20.32
N GLN A 86 13.77 15.66 -19.00
CA GLN A 86 12.92 15.03 -17.99
C GLN A 86 11.54 15.69 -17.97
N ARG A 87 11.47 17.01 -18.18
CA ARG A 87 10.19 17.71 -18.37
C ARG A 87 9.42 17.14 -19.56
N ALA A 88 10.07 16.96 -20.71
CA ALA A 88 9.45 16.35 -21.89
C ALA A 88 8.92 14.93 -21.61
N ARG A 89 9.64 14.13 -20.81
CA ARG A 89 9.18 12.80 -20.38
C ARG A 89 7.90 12.86 -19.54
N ILE A 90 7.77 13.84 -18.64
CA ILE A 90 6.55 14.05 -17.85
C ILE A 90 5.39 14.56 -18.72
N GLU A 91 5.67 15.42 -19.70
CA GLU A 91 4.66 15.91 -20.65
C GLU A 91 4.05 14.77 -21.48
N VAL A 92 4.83 13.74 -21.83
CA VAL A 92 4.31 12.51 -22.47
C VAL A 92 3.32 11.77 -21.56
N LEU A 93 3.53 11.79 -20.23
CA LEU A 93 2.56 11.23 -19.29
C LEU A 93 1.31 12.11 -19.20
N PHE A 94 1.45 13.43 -19.24
CA PHE A 94 0.29 14.33 -19.28
C PHE A 94 -0.60 14.10 -20.49
N ALA A 95 -0.03 13.79 -21.65
CA ALA A 95 -0.77 13.38 -22.83
C ALA A 95 -1.54 12.05 -22.65
N LYS A 96 -1.25 11.27 -21.60
CA LYS A 96 -1.90 10.00 -21.23
C LYS A 96 -2.77 10.14 -19.98
N GLU A 97 -3.38 11.30 -19.78
CA GLU A 97 -4.30 11.61 -18.67
C GLU A 97 -3.64 11.64 -17.28
N TRP A 98 -2.31 11.66 -17.21
CA TRP A 98 -1.63 11.98 -15.95
C TRP A 98 -1.68 13.48 -15.70
N SER A 99 -1.67 13.86 -14.44
CA SER A 99 -1.72 15.27 -14.05
C SER A 99 -0.97 15.47 -12.75
N LEU A 100 -0.71 16.72 -12.41
CA LEU A 100 -0.19 17.04 -11.10
C LEU A 100 -1.34 16.99 -10.07
N PRO A 101 -1.08 16.55 -8.84
CA PRO A 101 -2.12 16.32 -7.85
C PRO A 101 -2.85 17.60 -7.42
N ARG A 102 -2.24 18.79 -7.53
CA ARG A 102 -2.83 20.11 -7.19
C ARG A 102 -3.49 20.14 -5.80
N LYS A 103 -4.82 20.05 -5.73
CA LYS A 103 -5.61 20.06 -4.49
C LYS A 103 -5.87 18.66 -3.91
N HIS A 104 -5.44 17.61 -4.59
CA HIS A 104 -5.58 16.22 -4.16
C HIS A 104 -4.68 15.94 -2.94
N PRO A 105 -5.06 15.06 -1.99
CA PRO A 105 -4.22 14.72 -0.84
C PRO A 105 -2.77 14.32 -1.18
N LEU A 106 -2.58 13.64 -2.32
CA LEU A 106 -1.26 13.28 -2.86
C LEU A 106 -0.36 14.48 -3.20
N ALA A 107 -0.89 15.71 -3.24
CA ALA A 107 -0.07 16.91 -3.43
C ALA A 107 0.95 17.11 -2.31
N ARG A 108 0.69 16.55 -1.12
CA ARG A 108 1.65 16.52 0.00
C ARG A 108 2.92 15.73 -0.30
N LEU A 109 2.87 14.81 -1.26
CA LEU A 109 4.05 14.05 -1.69
C LEU A 109 4.88 14.80 -2.72
N HIS A 110 4.27 15.73 -3.46
CA HIS A 110 4.95 16.44 -4.53
C HIS A 110 5.94 17.47 -3.94
N GLY A 111 7.20 17.38 -4.33
CA GLY A 111 8.31 18.18 -3.80
C GLY A 111 8.84 17.75 -2.43
N ALA A 112 8.23 16.75 -1.79
CA ALA A 112 8.62 16.28 -0.47
C ALA A 112 10.08 15.77 -0.50
N PRO A 113 10.92 16.16 0.47
CA PRO A 113 12.30 15.70 0.55
C PRO A 113 12.36 14.20 0.91
N LEU A 114 13.37 13.52 0.39
CA LEU A 114 13.71 12.15 0.75
C LEU A 114 15.24 12.01 0.70
N GLY A 115 15.92 12.29 1.81
CA GLY A 115 17.37 12.54 1.80
C GLY A 115 17.76 13.65 0.82
N ASP A 116 18.74 13.37 -0.04
CA ASP A 116 19.21 14.30 -1.10
C ASP A 116 18.28 14.39 -2.32
N TYR A 117 17.15 13.68 -2.28
CA TYR A 117 16.18 13.63 -3.36
C TYR A 117 14.90 14.39 -3.04
N ARG A 118 14.08 14.59 -4.08
CA ARG A 118 12.70 15.05 -3.96
C ARG A 118 11.75 14.08 -4.64
N LEU A 119 10.56 13.96 -4.08
CA LEU A 119 9.48 13.19 -4.69
C LEU A 119 8.74 14.03 -5.73
N LEU A 120 8.53 13.47 -6.91
CA LEU A 120 7.61 14.02 -7.92
C LEU A 120 6.39 13.10 -7.99
N ALA A 121 5.25 13.59 -7.50
CA ALA A 121 3.99 12.84 -7.55
C ALA A 121 3.15 13.24 -8.77
N LEU A 122 2.68 12.24 -9.52
CA LEU A 122 1.70 12.37 -10.59
C LEU A 122 0.42 11.62 -10.24
N LEU A 123 -0.72 12.21 -10.57
CA LEU A 123 -2.06 11.66 -10.41
C LEU A 123 -2.55 11.11 -11.75
N GLY A 124 -2.93 9.85 -11.76
CA GLY A 124 -3.47 9.15 -12.92
C GLY A 124 -5.00 8.99 -12.88
N PRO A 125 -5.55 8.15 -13.76
CA PRO A 125 -6.99 8.01 -13.93
C PRO A 125 -7.72 7.36 -12.75
N LYS A 126 -9.04 7.52 -12.80
CA LYS A 126 -10.07 6.56 -12.35
C LYS A 126 -9.73 5.06 -12.41
N ASN A 127 -9.82 4.27 -11.34
CA ASN A 127 -10.21 2.86 -11.53
C ASN A 127 -11.74 2.70 -11.39
N ASN A 128 -12.25 1.50 -11.66
CA ASN A 128 -13.70 1.23 -11.66
C ASN A 128 -14.36 1.35 -10.28
N VAL A 129 -13.59 1.31 -9.20
CA VAL A 129 -14.08 1.45 -7.82
C VAL A 129 -13.86 2.87 -7.27
N GLY A 130 -13.40 3.81 -8.12
CA GLY A 130 -13.24 5.22 -7.80
C GLY A 130 -11.90 5.60 -7.16
N SER A 131 -10.98 4.65 -6.95
CA SER A 131 -9.62 4.93 -6.50
C SER A 131 -8.80 5.56 -7.62
N ARG A 132 -7.81 6.38 -7.26
CA ARG A 132 -6.96 7.10 -8.21
C ARG A 132 -5.61 6.43 -8.33
N TYR A 133 -5.16 6.17 -9.55
CA TYR A 133 -3.77 5.81 -9.78
C TYR A 133 -2.84 6.98 -9.43
N PHE A 134 -1.63 6.67 -8.98
CA PHE A 134 -0.56 7.65 -8.84
C PHE A 134 0.80 7.04 -9.17
N GLN A 135 1.74 7.88 -9.60
CA GLN A 135 3.14 7.53 -9.78
C GLN A 135 3.98 8.45 -8.92
N LEU A 136 5.03 7.88 -8.33
CA LEU A 136 6.08 8.65 -7.67
C LEU A 136 7.36 8.47 -8.46
N PHE A 137 8.01 9.58 -8.78
CA PHE A 137 9.38 9.59 -9.27
C PHE A 137 10.28 10.17 -8.20
N LEU A 138 11.55 9.76 -8.25
CA LEU A 138 12.60 10.35 -7.46
C LEU A 138 13.38 11.33 -8.34
N ALA A 139 13.53 12.56 -7.90
CA ALA A 139 14.34 13.59 -8.54
C ALA A 139 15.60 13.86 -7.71
N ASP A 140 16.77 13.87 -8.33
CA ASP A 140 18.00 14.26 -7.65
C ASP A 140 18.16 15.79 -7.54
N GLY A 141 19.20 16.26 -6.83
CA GLY A 141 19.48 17.69 -6.68
C GLY A 141 19.79 18.43 -7.99
N GLY A 142 20.09 17.70 -9.07
CA GLY A 142 20.28 18.26 -10.41
C GLY A 142 19.01 18.24 -11.27
N GLY A 143 17.86 17.83 -10.72
CA GLY A 143 16.61 17.78 -11.46
C GLY A 143 16.47 16.59 -12.40
N ARG A 144 17.34 15.59 -12.27
CA ARG A 144 17.24 14.35 -13.06
C ARG A 144 16.26 13.41 -12.36
N LEU A 145 15.37 12.81 -13.14
CA LEU A 145 14.45 11.80 -12.63
C LEU A 145 15.08 10.42 -12.72
N GLY A 146 14.68 9.53 -11.81
CA GLY A 146 14.93 8.11 -11.94
C GLY A 146 14.41 7.59 -13.28
N ASP A 147 15.15 6.67 -13.91
CA ASP A 147 14.85 6.10 -15.23
C ASP A 147 13.44 5.46 -15.28
N GLU A 148 12.89 5.09 -14.12
CA GLU A 148 11.55 4.52 -13.95
C GLU A 148 10.87 5.15 -12.72
N PRO A 149 9.53 5.05 -12.57
CA PRO A 149 8.86 5.46 -11.35
C PRO A 149 9.41 4.67 -10.14
N LEU A 150 9.62 5.37 -9.03
CA LEU A 150 9.89 4.78 -7.72
C LEU A 150 8.75 3.89 -7.25
N ALA A 151 7.52 4.35 -7.48
CA ALA A 151 6.32 3.58 -7.17
C ALA A 151 5.19 3.85 -8.17
N LEU A 152 4.38 2.82 -8.40
CA LEU A 152 3.04 2.92 -8.96
C LEU A 152 2.07 2.48 -7.87
N GLY A 153 0.98 3.21 -7.73
CA GLY A 153 0.02 2.91 -6.69
C GLY A 153 -1.39 3.37 -6.96
N LEU A 154 -2.26 3.04 -6.01
CA LEU A 154 -3.64 3.46 -5.92
C LEU A 154 -3.86 4.18 -4.61
N TYR A 155 -4.61 5.28 -4.66
CA TYR A 155 -5.05 6.02 -3.49
C TYR A 155 -6.56 6.02 -3.44
N ASN A 156 -7.10 5.75 -2.26
CA ASN A 156 -8.53 5.83 -1.99
C ASN A 156 -8.79 6.60 -0.70
N SER A 157 -9.91 7.32 -0.69
CA SER A 157 -10.38 8.04 0.48
C SER A 157 -11.90 7.99 0.56
N GLY A 158 -12.45 7.90 1.77
CA GLY A 158 -13.88 7.85 1.99
C GLY A 158 -14.27 8.18 3.43
N ALA A 159 -15.58 8.25 3.68
CA ALA A 159 -16.12 8.69 4.97
C ALA A 159 -15.79 7.74 6.13
N PHE A 160 -15.58 6.45 5.86
CA PHE A 160 -15.25 5.46 6.87
C PHE A 160 -13.76 5.11 6.83
N PRO A 161 -13.10 4.87 7.98
CA PRO A 161 -11.67 4.57 8.05
C PRO A 161 -11.20 3.50 7.08
N ALA A 162 -11.97 2.42 6.91
CA ALA A 162 -11.65 1.32 6.00
C ALA A 162 -11.55 1.73 4.52
N TYR A 163 -12.16 2.84 4.10
CA TYR A 163 -12.05 3.35 2.74
C TYR A 163 -10.82 4.25 2.53
N ASN A 164 -10.05 4.55 3.57
CA ASN A 164 -8.86 5.37 3.47
C ASN A 164 -7.63 4.48 3.41
N TRP A 165 -7.06 4.37 2.22
CA TRP A 165 -5.91 3.49 2.01
C TRP A 165 -5.04 3.94 0.85
N ILE A 166 -3.79 3.48 0.90
CA ILE A 166 -2.83 3.59 -0.18
C ILE A 166 -2.31 2.20 -0.50
N GLU A 167 -2.17 1.91 -1.78
CA GLU A 167 -1.62 0.66 -2.28
C GLU A 167 -0.44 0.97 -3.19
N LEU A 168 0.71 0.35 -2.96
CA LEU A 168 1.80 0.30 -3.94
C LEU A 168 1.67 -1.01 -4.71
N THR A 169 1.16 -0.92 -5.94
CA THR A 169 1.10 -2.05 -6.88
C THR A 169 2.45 -2.30 -7.53
N GLN A 170 3.41 -1.41 -7.29
CA GLN A 170 4.81 -1.60 -7.59
C GLN A 170 5.65 -0.69 -6.71
N TYR A 171 6.68 -1.25 -6.06
CA TYR A 171 7.67 -0.49 -5.32
C TYR A 171 9.10 -0.89 -5.71
N ARG A 172 9.93 0.09 -6.10
CA ARG A 172 11.28 -0.13 -6.64
C ARG A 172 12.32 0.68 -5.85
N PRO A 173 12.84 0.16 -4.72
CA PRO A 173 13.78 0.89 -3.88
C PRO A 173 15.11 1.20 -4.58
N ALA A 174 15.50 0.39 -5.57
CA ALA A 174 16.64 0.67 -6.44
C ALA A 174 16.22 1.51 -7.65
N GLN A 175 16.70 2.76 -7.69
CA GLN A 175 16.49 3.72 -8.77
C GLN A 175 17.76 3.88 -9.60
N ARG A 176 17.62 4.13 -10.91
CA ARG A 176 18.75 4.44 -11.79
C ARG A 176 18.67 5.89 -12.25
N PHE A 177 19.81 6.58 -12.26
CA PHE A 177 19.96 7.92 -12.78
C PHE A 177 21.11 7.92 -13.77
N GLY A 178 20.82 7.89 -15.08
CA GLY A 178 21.87 7.92 -16.11
C GLY A 178 22.89 6.78 -15.97
N GLY A 179 22.44 5.59 -15.58
CA GLY A 179 23.28 4.40 -15.38
C GLY A 179 23.86 4.20 -13.98
N GLN A 180 23.79 5.20 -13.09
CA GLN A 180 24.16 5.04 -11.68
C GLN A 180 22.98 4.50 -10.88
N VAL A 181 23.20 3.50 -10.03
CA VAL A 181 22.16 2.92 -9.16
C VAL A 181 22.19 3.60 -7.80
N SER A 182 21.04 4.08 -7.34
CA SER A 182 20.79 4.55 -5.99
C SER A 182 19.77 3.61 -5.33
N ASP A 183 20.15 2.97 -4.24
CA ASP A 183 19.30 2.03 -3.50
C ASP A 183 18.83 2.66 -2.19
N LEU A 184 17.53 2.99 -2.11
CA LEU A 184 16.91 3.62 -0.95
C LEU A 184 16.95 2.71 0.28
N THR A 185 16.92 1.39 0.10
CA THR A 185 17.02 0.45 1.23
C THR A 185 18.37 0.59 1.91
N SER A 186 19.45 0.58 1.13
CA SER A 186 20.83 0.72 1.64
C SER A 186 21.10 2.08 2.30
N GLN A 187 20.38 3.13 1.86
CA GLN A 187 20.49 4.49 2.39
C GLN A 187 19.53 4.75 3.56
N GLY A 188 18.67 3.80 3.91
CA GLY A 188 17.66 3.96 4.97
C GLY A 188 16.49 4.88 4.59
N LEU A 189 16.41 5.32 3.32
CA LEU A 189 15.39 6.25 2.81
C LEU A 189 14.02 5.59 2.62
N ASP A 190 13.95 4.26 2.52
CA ASP A 190 12.67 3.53 2.48
C ASP A 190 11.79 3.85 3.70
N GLY A 191 12.40 4.01 4.88
CA GLY A 191 11.68 4.35 6.11
C GLY A 191 10.99 5.71 6.01
N GLU A 192 11.74 6.73 5.59
CA GLU A 192 11.23 8.10 5.38
C GLU A 192 10.11 8.14 4.34
N LEU A 193 10.24 7.37 3.25
CA LEU A 193 9.21 7.27 2.23
C LEU A 193 7.91 6.68 2.81
N PHE A 194 8.00 5.56 3.52
CA PHE A 194 6.83 4.89 4.08
C PHE A 194 6.16 5.71 5.18
N GLU A 195 6.94 6.42 6.00
CA GLU A 195 6.43 7.38 6.98
C GLU A 195 5.69 8.53 6.29
N THR A 196 6.25 9.07 5.20
CA THR A 196 5.62 10.12 4.38
C THR A 196 4.30 9.64 3.76
N LEU A 197 4.27 8.43 3.19
CA LEU A 197 3.06 7.82 2.64
C LEU A 197 1.99 7.57 3.70
N SER A 198 2.39 7.09 4.88
CA SER A 198 1.47 6.86 6.02
C SER A 198 0.81 8.15 6.49
N GLY A 199 1.46 9.30 6.31
CA GLY A 199 0.87 10.61 6.58
C GLY A 199 -0.40 10.92 5.77
N LEU A 200 -0.66 10.18 4.69
CA LEU A 200 -1.89 10.27 3.90
C LEU A 200 -3.01 9.38 4.41
N VAL A 201 -2.68 8.36 5.22
CA VAL A 201 -3.64 7.37 5.73
C VAL A 201 -4.02 7.73 7.17
N PRO A 202 -5.28 8.08 7.44
CA PRO A 202 -5.72 8.41 8.79
C PRO A 202 -5.75 7.16 9.70
N PRO A 203 -5.90 7.33 11.04
CA PRO A 203 -6.16 6.22 11.95
C PRO A 203 -7.33 5.33 11.47
N GLY A 204 -7.18 4.02 11.62
CA GLY A 204 -8.13 3.00 11.13
C GLY A 204 -8.09 2.76 9.61
N GLY A 205 -7.30 3.53 8.86
CA GLY A 205 -6.96 3.23 7.47
C GLY A 205 -5.86 2.17 7.35
N HIS A 206 -5.45 1.87 6.11
CA HIS A 206 -4.42 0.86 5.85
C HIS A 206 -3.53 1.17 4.66
N MET A 207 -2.36 0.54 4.67
CA MET A 207 -1.40 0.56 3.57
C MET A 207 -1.30 -0.85 2.98
N MET A 208 -1.10 -0.96 1.68
CA MET A 208 -0.90 -2.22 0.97
C MET A 208 0.33 -2.10 0.09
N VAL A 209 1.19 -3.11 0.07
CA VAL A 209 2.33 -3.16 -0.84
C VAL A 209 2.45 -4.56 -1.41
N GLU A 210 2.52 -4.65 -2.73
CA GLU A 210 2.85 -5.91 -3.37
C GLU A 210 4.29 -6.31 -3.09
N TYR A 211 4.54 -7.61 -3.01
CA TYR A 211 5.88 -8.12 -2.73
C TYR A 211 6.36 -9.19 -3.73
N ASP A 212 5.72 -9.30 -4.90
CA ASP A 212 6.17 -10.15 -5.99
C ASP A 212 7.29 -9.50 -6.83
N SER A 213 7.44 -8.17 -6.76
CA SER A 213 8.53 -7.47 -7.44
C SER A 213 9.92 -7.91 -6.93
N PRO A 214 10.96 -7.91 -7.79
CA PRO A 214 12.31 -8.33 -7.41
C PRO A 214 12.90 -7.63 -6.17
N GLY A 215 12.56 -6.35 -5.96
CA GLY A 215 13.00 -5.58 -4.80
C GLY A 215 12.43 -6.04 -3.46
N GLN A 216 11.39 -6.88 -3.47
CA GLN A 216 10.69 -7.35 -2.27
C GLN A 216 10.93 -8.83 -1.97
N ARG A 217 11.87 -9.47 -2.69
CA ARG A 217 12.13 -10.92 -2.61
C ARG A 217 12.43 -11.43 -1.20
N VAL A 218 13.11 -10.65 -0.36
CA VAL A 218 13.38 -11.07 1.03
C VAL A 218 12.08 -11.13 1.83
N SER A 219 11.22 -10.10 1.72
CA SER A 219 9.92 -10.09 2.38
C SER A 219 9.04 -11.24 1.90
N GLU A 220 8.99 -11.46 0.59
CA GLU A 220 8.29 -12.57 -0.05
C GLU A 220 8.70 -13.93 0.54
N ARG A 221 10.01 -14.17 0.64
CA ARG A 221 10.54 -15.43 1.18
C ARG A 221 10.19 -15.57 2.65
N MET A 222 10.38 -14.54 3.45
CA MET A 222 10.07 -14.59 4.88
C MET A 222 8.58 -14.87 5.13
N LEU A 223 7.68 -14.18 4.43
CA LEU A 223 6.24 -14.41 4.53
C LEU A 223 5.86 -15.84 4.11
N THR A 224 6.44 -16.34 3.01
CA THR A 224 6.20 -17.72 2.53
C THR A 224 6.66 -18.79 3.55
N HIS A 225 7.70 -18.51 4.33
CA HIS A 225 8.18 -19.41 5.40
C HIS A 225 7.44 -19.21 6.73
N GLY A 226 6.39 -18.40 6.78
CA GLY A 226 5.57 -18.20 7.97
C GLY A 226 6.24 -17.38 9.06
N TYR A 227 7.20 -16.51 8.69
CA TYR A 227 7.70 -15.51 9.63
C TYR A 227 6.61 -14.49 9.97
N PRO A 228 6.57 -14.00 11.22
CA PRO A 228 5.73 -12.85 11.58
C PRO A 228 5.89 -11.71 10.56
N PRO A 229 4.81 -11.17 9.97
CA PRO A 229 4.96 -10.19 8.89
C PRO A 229 5.83 -9.00 9.28
N VAL A 230 5.73 -8.53 10.52
CA VAL A 230 6.49 -7.40 11.06
C VAL A 230 8.02 -7.58 10.99
N VAL A 231 8.53 -8.82 10.98
CA VAL A 231 9.98 -9.06 10.93
C VAL A 231 10.54 -9.14 9.50
N SER A 232 9.67 -9.16 8.49
CA SER A 232 10.08 -9.00 7.09
C SER A 232 10.54 -7.56 6.83
N PRO A 233 11.44 -7.30 5.86
CA PRO A 233 11.85 -5.93 5.52
C PRO A 233 10.66 -5.00 5.25
N LEU A 234 9.69 -5.46 4.45
CA LEU A 234 8.50 -4.67 4.12
C LEU A 234 7.59 -4.47 5.34
N GLY A 235 7.36 -5.51 6.14
CA GLY A 235 6.55 -5.38 7.36
C GLY A 235 7.20 -4.48 8.41
N HIS A 236 8.52 -4.45 8.49
CA HIS A 236 9.24 -3.53 9.37
C HIS A 236 9.09 -2.06 8.93
N LEU A 237 9.14 -1.79 7.62
CA LEU A 237 8.83 -0.45 7.09
C LEU A 237 7.41 -0.01 7.46
N MET A 238 6.44 -0.93 7.35
CA MET A 238 5.05 -0.67 7.74
C MET A 238 4.88 -0.44 9.25
N PHE A 239 5.63 -1.17 10.08
CA PHE A 239 5.67 -0.94 11.53
C PHE A 239 6.14 0.48 11.87
N ARG A 240 7.24 0.91 11.24
CA ARG A 240 7.79 2.26 11.39
C ARG A 240 6.80 3.33 10.92
N ALA A 241 6.05 3.02 9.87
CA ALA A 241 4.97 3.84 9.35
C ALA A 241 3.71 3.88 10.26
N GLY A 242 3.72 3.21 11.41
CA GLY A 242 2.65 3.26 12.41
C GLY A 242 1.60 2.16 12.27
N CYS A 243 1.80 1.18 11.38
CA CYS A 243 0.93 0.01 11.33
C CYS A 243 1.20 -0.95 12.49
N ARG A 244 0.15 -1.62 12.97
CA ARG A 244 0.22 -2.56 14.11
C ARG A 244 -0.47 -3.90 13.86
N SER A 245 -1.26 -4.01 12.81
CA SER A 245 -1.91 -5.26 12.40
C SER A 245 -1.59 -5.54 10.95
N TYR A 246 -1.44 -6.83 10.62
CA TYR A 246 -0.95 -7.30 9.33
C TYR A 246 -1.89 -8.36 8.78
N ARG A 247 -2.10 -8.33 7.48
CA ARG A 247 -2.78 -9.36 6.72
C ARG A 247 -1.98 -9.65 5.46
N ASP A 248 -1.53 -10.87 5.36
CA ASP A 248 -0.84 -11.35 4.16
C ASP A 248 -1.86 -11.92 3.16
N TRP A 249 -1.91 -11.33 1.97
CA TRP A 249 -2.72 -11.80 0.85
C TRP A 249 -1.86 -12.67 -0.06
N TYR A 250 -1.64 -13.91 0.37
CA TYR A 250 -1.00 -14.98 -0.38
C TYR A 250 -2.10 -15.77 -1.12
N ILE A 251 -2.46 -15.38 -2.34
CA ILE A 251 -3.48 -16.13 -3.10
C ILE A 251 -2.79 -16.93 -4.20
N SER A 252 -2.78 -18.25 -4.02
CA SER A 252 -2.21 -19.23 -4.96
C SER A 252 -3.22 -19.71 -6.02
N GLU A 253 -4.39 -19.09 -6.14
CA GLU A 253 -5.52 -19.59 -6.95
C GLU A 253 -5.46 -19.10 -8.42
N GLY A 254 -4.48 -19.59 -9.17
CA GLY A 254 -4.54 -19.55 -10.65
C GLY A 254 -4.40 -18.16 -11.30
N GLY A 255 -3.79 -17.19 -10.61
CA GLY A 255 -3.33 -15.93 -11.20
C GLY A 255 -4.42 -14.91 -11.55
N ARG A 256 -5.68 -15.15 -11.17
CA ARG A 256 -6.80 -14.21 -11.41
C ARG A 256 -6.91 -13.08 -10.39
N GLU A 257 -6.32 -13.25 -9.20
CA GLU A 257 -6.58 -12.39 -8.04
C GLU A 257 -5.56 -11.26 -7.82
N GLY A 258 -4.65 -11.07 -8.78
CA GLY A 258 -3.60 -10.05 -8.72
C GLY A 258 -2.36 -10.51 -7.96
N PRO A 259 -1.34 -9.66 -7.84
CA PRO A 259 -0.09 -9.99 -7.15
C PRO A 259 -0.32 -10.17 -5.66
N ARG A 260 0.58 -10.90 -5.00
CA ARG A 260 0.58 -11.05 -3.54
C ARG A 260 0.87 -9.71 -2.87
N LYS A 261 0.18 -9.44 -1.75
CA LYS A 261 0.24 -8.14 -1.08
C LYS A 261 0.26 -8.28 0.43
N LEU A 262 1.08 -7.46 1.07
CA LEU A 262 1.03 -7.27 2.50
C LEU A 262 0.17 -6.06 2.82
N GLN A 263 -0.96 -6.27 3.50
CA GLN A 263 -1.85 -5.22 3.99
C GLN A 263 -1.57 -4.95 5.47
N CYS A 264 -1.38 -3.68 5.81
CA CYS A 264 -0.99 -3.24 7.14
C CYS A 264 -1.94 -2.14 7.64
N PHE A 265 -2.52 -2.33 8.82
CA PHE A 265 -3.55 -1.44 9.36
C PHE A 265 -2.96 -0.51 10.42
N LYS A 266 -3.36 0.75 10.36
CA LYS A 266 -3.12 1.71 11.44
C LYS A 266 -4.18 1.49 12.53
N PRO A 267 -3.79 1.52 13.81
CA PRO A 267 -4.78 1.45 14.89
C PRO A 267 -5.77 2.61 14.75
N LEU A 268 -7.05 2.34 15.03
CA LEU A 268 -8.09 3.36 14.98
C LEU A 268 -7.97 4.34 16.16
N ASN A 269 -7.61 3.81 17.32
CA ASN A 269 -7.44 4.55 18.56
C ASN A 269 -6.35 3.89 19.43
N GLU A 270 -6.11 4.50 20.57
CA GLU A 270 -5.05 4.12 21.50
C GLU A 270 -5.30 2.76 22.18
N ASP A 271 -6.56 2.40 22.44
CA ASP A 271 -6.90 1.09 23.03
C ASP A 271 -6.58 -0.05 22.07
N ILE A 272 -6.99 0.08 20.80
CA ILE A 272 -6.66 -0.87 19.74
C ILE A 272 -5.15 -0.89 19.51
N ARG A 273 -4.45 0.25 19.62
CA ARG A 273 -2.99 0.29 19.52
C ARG A 273 -2.36 -0.60 20.58
N ARG A 274 -2.72 -0.44 21.86
CA ARG A 274 -2.18 -1.25 22.96
C ARG A 274 -2.45 -2.74 22.77
N GLU A 275 -3.70 -3.10 22.44
CA GLU A 275 -4.08 -4.50 22.19
C GLU A 275 -3.23 -5.13 21.08
N LYS A 276 -3.04 -4.42 19.95
CA LYS A 276 -2.24 -4.92 18.83
C LYS A 276 -0.75 -4.95 19.14
N GLU A 277 -0.24 -4.00 19.90
CA GLU A 277 1.16 -4.01 20.35
C GLU A 277 1.44 -5.16 21.32
N GLU A 278 0.51 -5.50 22.22
CA GLU A 278 0.62 -6.67 23.11
C GLU A 278 0.65 -7.98 22.30
N GLN A 279 -0.29 -8.16 21.37
CA GLN A 279 -0.31 -9.32 20.47
C GLN A 279 1.00 -9.45 19.67
N LEU A 280 1.53 -8.33 19.20
CA LEU A 280 2.79 -8.28 18.48
C LEU A 280 3.98 -8.66 19.37
N ARG A 281 4.01 -8.21 20.64
CA ARG A 281 5.05 -8.61 21.60
C ARG A 281 5.05 -10.12 21.81
N ASP A 282 3.88 -10.71 22.04
CA ASP A 282 3.75 -12.14 22.29
C ASP A 282 4.24 -12.97 21.09
N GLU A 283 3.87 -12.57 19.87
CA GLU A 283 4.35 -13.21 18.65
C GLU A 283 5.88 -13.14 18.50
N LEU A 284 6.47 -11.98 18.79
CA LEU A 284 7.92 -11.76 18.68
C LEU A 284 8.71 -12.48 19.76
N ILE A 285 8.21 -12.51 21.00
CA ILE A 285 8.79 -13.32 22.09
C ILE A 285 8.74 -14.80 21.71
N GLY A 286 7.62 -15.26 21.14
CA GLY A 286 7.46 -16.60 20.61
C GLY A 286 8.49 -16.94 19.54
N LEU A 287 8.72 -16.05 18.58
CA LEU A 287 9.76 -16.18 17.55
C LEU A 287 11.17 -16.27 18.16
N LEU A 288 11.50 -15.38 19.10
CA LEU A 288 12.82 -15.34 19.74
C LEU A 288 13.11 -16.57 20.60
N SER A 289 12.06 -17.21 21.14
CA SER A 289 12.17 -18.40 21.99
C SER A 289 12.33 -19.71 21.20
N ARG A 290 12.14 -19.69 19.88
CA ARG A 290 12.32 -20.88 19.03
C ARG A 290 13.79 -21.32 19.04
N SER A 291 14.04 -22.57 19.37
CA SER A 291 15.36 -23.22 19.22
C SER A 291 15.76 -23.27 17.74
N GLU A 292 17.06 -23.13 17.48
CA GLU A 292 17.59 -23.29 16.13
C GLU A 292 17.40 -24.75 15.70
N GLY A 293 16.55 -24.97 14.71
CA GLY A 293 16.41 -26.28 14.09
C GLY A 293 17.70 -26.68 13.34
N PRO A 294 17.84 -27.97 12.96
CA PRO A 294 19.01 -28.46 12.23
C PRO A 294 19.16 -27.83 10.83
N THR A 295 18.07 -27.31 10.26
CA THR A 295 18.08 -26.59 8.99
C THR A 295 18.41 -25.12 9.24
N ARG A 296 19.53 -24.67 8.68
CA ARG A 296 19.94 -23.26 8.73
C ARG A 296 18.91 -22.43 7.96
N ASP A 297 17.97 -21.83 8.68
CA ASP A 297 17.02 -20.90 8.10
C ASP A 297 17.76 -19.59 7.77
N GLU A 298 17.92 -19.35 6.47
CA GLU A 298 18.67 -18.23 5.89
C GLU A 298 18.26 -16.88 6.49
N TRP A 299 16.99 -16.73 6.88
CA TRP A 299 16.41 -15.47 7.31
C TRP A 299 16.27 -15.34 8.83
N LEU A 300 16.54 -16.40 9.61
CA LEU A 300 16.33 -16.38 11.06
C LEU A 300 17.17 -15.30 11.75
N GLY A 301 18.41 -15.10 11.31
CA GLY A 301 19.28 -14.07 11.85
C GLY A 301 18.73 -12.66 11.62
N LEU A 302 18.19 -12.38 10.44
CA LEU A 302 17.51 -11.12 10.13
C LEU A 302 16.24 -10.98 10.96
N ALA A 303 15.38 -11.99 10.95
CA ALA A 303 14.13 -12.01 11.69
C ALA A 303 14.31 -11.73 13.18
N ARG A 304 15.30 -12.36 13.82
CA ARG A 304 15.61 -12.13 15.25
C ARG A 304 16.19 -10.74 15.51
N ARG A 305 16.95 -10.15 14.58
CA ARG A 305 17.41 -8.75 14.72
C ARG A 305 16.23 -7.80 14.64
N THR A 306 15.41 -7.90 13.59
CA THR A 306 14.22 -7.07 13.42
C THR A 306 13.24 -7.23 14.58
N ALA A 307 13.03 -8.45 15.08
CA ALA A 307 12.19 -8.70 16.26
C ALA A 307 12.65 -7.92 17.49
N ARG A 308 13.97 -7.88 17.76
CA ARG A 308 14.53 -7.11 18.88
C ARG A 308 14.36 -5.61 18.69
N GLU A 309 14.58 -5.11 17.47
CA GLU A 309 14.37 -3.70 17.13
C GLU A 309 12.91 -3.29 17.36
N VAL A 310 11.96 -4.11 16.91
CA VAL A 310 10.52 -3.87 17.10
C VAL A 310 10.16 -3.92 18.58
N LEU A 311 10.62 -4.93 19.34
CA LEU A 311 10.36 -5.02 20.78
C LEU A 311 10.93 -3.82 21.56
N ALA A 312 12.12 -3.34 21.19
CA ALA A 312 12.72 -2.14 21.76
C ALA A 312 11.86 -0.90 21.46
N ALA A 313 11.46 -0.70 20.20
CA ALA A 313 10.60 0.42 19.79
C ALA A 313 9.23 0.42 20.49
N LEU A 314 8.68 -0.76 20.78
CA LEU A 314 7.46 -0.89 21.59
C LEU A 314 7.72 -0.54 23.06
N GLY A 315 8.91 -0.85 23.61
CA GLY A 315 9.29 -0.59 25.00
C GLY A 315 9.69 0.85 25.32
N GLU A 316 10.13 1.63 24.33
CA GLU A 316 10.66 2.99 24.52
C GLU A 316 9.63 4.13 24.45
N ARG A 317 8.34 3.84 24.17
CA ARG A 317 7.31 4.90 24.06
C ARG A 317 6.27 4.83 25.16
N HIS A 318 6.71 5.14 26.37
CA HIS A 318 5.84 5.71 27.40
C HIS A 318 6.46 7.04 27.84
N THR A 319 6.15 8.10 27.08
CA THR A 319 5.99 9.51 27.51
C THR A 319 6.04 10.44 26.30
N ALA A 320 4.88 10.95 25.89
CA ALA A 320 4.74 12.34 25.49
C ALA A 320 3.26 12.74 25.73
N PRO A 321 3.02 13.91 26.36
CA PRO A 321 1.71 14.32 26.90
C PRO A 321 0.66 14.69 25.85
#